data_AF-A0A939F0P2-F1
#
_entry.id   AF-A0A939F0P2-F1
#
_cell.length_a   1.000
_cell.length_b   1.000
_cell.length_c   1.000
_cell.angle_alpha   90.00
_cell.angle_beta   90.00
_cell.angle_gamma   90.00
#
_symmetry.space_group_name_H-M   'P 1'
#
loop_
_entity.id
_entity.type
_entity.pdbx_description
1 polymer ?
#
loop_
_entity_poly.entity_id
_entity_poly.type
_entity_poly.pdbx_seq_one_letter_code
_entity_poly.pdbx_strand_id
1 'polypeptide(L)'
;MTTLAMNVQIDTLIASQYANKHYGELEAVSMLFSRAFLTGLKSILNHNPWHRPNIKSRYNIRIGWIDKIPLAEFNPPAIGVNGATITQRVEVGDFMIILSENHLQRNPDDTIRYCKNQRALIVQAKLSDQQNPTSPIGHIPPSGITPTLKELALLSSWPSFDLYLASRSKTHIIKNLNIPFNPQQSCFSGFNNKKWFCGQAVNKAPCNLSLGEVIENITKRNAGFVFNEVSPQNDWDELIKAMVDICQKKNRPKRYINTAAPGRLLSAFTQFIDDTQYKDLVLEEDNPVFPILFIDRYLIEGE
;
A
#
# COMPACT_ATOMS: atom_id res chain seq x y z
N MET A 1 -15.43 24.06 -16.73
CA MET A 1 -15.45 22.61 -16.50
C MET A 1 -14.94 22.37 -15.08
N THR A 2 -15.75 21.84 -14.18
CA THR A 2 -15.35 21.53 -12.81
C THR A 2 -14.51 20.26 -12.83
N THR A 3 -13.22 20.37 -12.49
CA THR A 3 -12.34 19.20 -12.34
C THR A 3 -12.89 18.31 -11.24
N LEU A 4 -13.12 17.03 -11.53
CA LEU A 4 -13.58 16.05 -10.53
C LEU A 4 -12.54 15.94 -9.40
N ALA A 5 -13.00 15.76 -8.15
CA ALA A 5 -12.11 15.51 -7.03
C ALA A 5 -11.26 14.24 -7.24
N MET A 6 -10.04 14.21 -6.70
CA MET A 6 -9.07 13.13 -6.94
C MET A 6 -9.64 11.75 -6.58
N ASN A 7 -10.26 11.63 -5.40
CA ASN A 7 -10.90 10.38 -4.95
C ASN A 7 -11.96 9.87 -5.95
N VAL A 8 -12.77 10.77 -6.52
CA VAL A 8 -13.81 10.42 -7.52
C VAL A 8 -13.18 9.90 -8.80
N GLN A 9 -12.08 10.52 -9.26
CA GLN A 9 -11.33 10.05 -10.42
C GLN A 9 -10.75 8.65 -10.17
N ILE A 10 -10.17 8.42 -8.98
CA ILE A 10 -9.62 7.12 -8.59
C ILE A 10 -10.72 6.06 -8.51
N ASP A 11 -11.87 6.35 -7.89
CA ASP A 11 -12.99 5.41 -7.82
C ASP A 11 -13.56 5.06 -9.19
N THR A 12 -13.62 6.04 -10.11
CA THR A 12 -14.02 5.81 -11.49
C THR A 12 -13.03 4.87 -12.20
N LEU A 13 -11.73 5.07 -11.99
CA LEU A 13 -10.68 4.22 -12.52
C LEU A 13 -10.73 2.80 -11.91
N ILE A 14 -11.01 2.66 -10.62
CA ILE A 14 -11.19 1.36 -9.96
C ILE A 14 -12.38 0.64 -10.59
N ALA A 15 -13.54 1.29 -10.66
CA ALA A 15 -14.76 0.69 -11.19
C ALA A 15 -14.60 0.23 -12.64
N SER A 16 -13.82 0.94 -13.46
CA SER A 16 -13.56 0.57 -14.86
C SER A 16 -12.72 -0.69 -15.03
N GLN A 17 -12.03 -1.17 -13.98
CA GLN A 17 -11.30 -2.45 -14.04
C GLN A 17 -12.23 -3.66 -13.97
N TYR A 18 -13.47 -3.47 -13.51
CA TYR A 18 -14.42 -4.55 -13.28
C TYR A 18 -15.47 -4.57 -14.40
N ALA A 19 -15.46 -5.62 -15.23
CA ALA A 19 -16.49 -5.84 -16.24
C ALA A 19 -17.82 -6.27 -15.61
N ASN A 20 -17.78 -7.15 -14.61
CA ASN A 20 -18.95 -7.75 -13.96
C ASN A 20 -19.23 -7.17 -12.56
N LYS A 21 -20.36 -7.50 -11.95
CA LYS A 21 -20.64 -7.13 -10.55
C LYS A 21 -20.16 -8.18 -9.55
N HIS A 22 -19.98 -9.41 -10.01
CA HIS A 22 -19.62 -10.56 -9.21
C HIS A 22 -18.23 -11.05 -9.60
N TYR A 23 -17.39 -11.27 -8.60
CA TYR A 23 -16.01 -11.72 -8.71
C TYR A 23 -15.72 -12.65 -7.54
N GLY A 24 -14.82 -13.62 -7.71
CA GLY A 24 -14.18 -14.24 -6.54
C GLY A 24 -13.31 -13.22 -5.79
N GLU A 25 -13.05 -13.43 -4.49
CA GLU A 25 -12.29 -12.48 -3.66
C GLU A 25 -10.94 -12.11 -4.28
N LEU A 26 -10.12 -13.14 -4.59
CA LEU A 26 -8.80 -12.94 -5.18
C LEU A 26 -8.87 -12.43 -6.62
N GLU A 27 -9.95 -12.75 -7.36
CA GLU A 27 -10.18 -12.18 -8.69
C GLU A 27 -10.49 -10.69 -8.61
N ALA A 28 -11.28 -10.27 -7.62
CA ALA A 28 -11.58 -8.86 -7.39
C ALA A 28 -10.30 -8.08 -7.03
N VAL A 29 -9.45 -8.64 -6.18
CA VAL A 29 -8.16 -8.04 -5.81
C VAL A 29 -7.22 -7.95 -7.03
N SER A 30 -7.18 -8.97 -7.90
CA SER A 30 -6.26 -8.97 -9.05
C SER A 30 -6.50 -7.88 -10.07
N MET A 31 -7.71 -7.33 -10.13
CA MET A 31 -8.02 -6.18 -10.98
C MET A 31 -7.25 -4.91 -10.55
N LEU A 32 -6.93 -4.75 -9.26
CA LEU A 32 -6.09 -3.66 -8.75
C LEU A 32 -4.60 -3.81 -9.12
N PHE A 33 -4.22 -4.95 -9.71
CA PHE A 33 -2.85 -5.23 -10.16
C PHE A 33 -2.74 -5.18 -11.70
N SER A 34 -3.73 -4.63 -12.39
CA SER A 34 -3.67 -4.44 -13.83
C SER A 34 -2.73 -3.28 -14.19
N ARG A 35 -2.05 -3.40 -15.34
CA ARG A 35 -1.20 -2.31 -15.86
C ARG A 35 -2.02 -1.04 -16.15
N ALA A 36 -3.24 -1.23 -16.65
CA ALA A 36 -4.17 -0.14 -16.96
C ALA A 36 -4.53 0.65 -15.70
N PHE A 37 -4.87 -0.04 -14.62
CA PHE A 37 -5.13 0.58 -13.33
C PHE A 37 -3.92 1.38 -12.82
N LEU A 38 -2.74 0.76 -12.75
CA LEU A 38 -1.55 1.44 -12.21
C LEU A 38 -1.13 2.66 -13.04
N THR A 39 -1.28 2.58 -14.37
CA THR A 39 -0.95 3.70 -15.28
C THR A 39 -1.95 4.83 -15.14
N GLY A 40 -3.25 4.52 -15.08
CA GLY A 40 -4.30 5.51 -14.82
C GLY A 40 -4.12 6.18 -13.45
N LEU A 41 -3.79 5.40 -12.42
CA LEU A 41 -3.63 5.90 -11.06
C LEU A 41 -2.44 6.86 -10.98
N LYS A 42 -1.31 6.51 -11.62
CA LYS A 42 -0.17 7.42 -11.76
C LYS A 42 -0.56 8.74 -12.43
N SER A 43 -1.34 8.68 -13.51
CA SER A 43 -1.79 9.88 -14.23
C SER A 43 -2.62 10.78 -13.31
N ILE A 44 -3.59 10.22 -12.56
CA ILE A 44 -4.42 10.98 -11.62
C ILE A 44 -3.57 11.61 -10.51
N LEU A 45 -2.71 10.83 -9.86
CA LEU A 45 -1.89 11.29 -8.73
C LEU A 45 -0.92 12.41 -9.12
N ASN A 46 -0.41 12.38 -10.37
CA ASN A 46 0.59 13.34 -10.85
C ASN A 46 0.00 14.41 -11.78
N HIS A 47 -1.32 14.48 -11.96
CA HIS A 47 -1.95 15.53 -12.76
C HIS A 47 -1.80 16.92 -12.10
N ASN A 48 -1.84 16.97 -10.76
CA ASN A 48 -1.53 18.15 -9.96
C ASN A 48 -0.82 17.69 -8.68
N PRO A 49 0.48 17.36 -8.74
CA PRO A 49 1.21 16.98 -7.55
C PRO A 49 1.22 18.16 -6.57
N TRP A 50 1.47 17.86 -5.30
CA TRP A 50 1.59 18.91 -4.29
C TRP A 50 2.62 19.96 -4.72
N HIS A 51 2.17 21.21 -4.82
CA HIS A 51 2.98 22.34 -5.28
C HIS A 51 3.18 23.33 -4.14
N ARG A 52 4.46 23.63 -3.84
CA ARG A 52 4.84 24.81 -3.06
C ARG A 52 5.89 25.59 -3.85
N PRO A 53 6.01 26.92 -3.66
CA PRO A 53 6.93 27.74 -4.43
C PRO A 53 8.36 27.20 -4.53
N ASN A 54 8.85 26.43 -3.55
CA ASN A 54 10.20 25.85 -3.55
C ASN A 54 10.22 24.31 -3.52
N ILE A 55 9.08 23.65 -3.80
CA ILE A 55 8.96 22.19 -3.76
C ILE A 55 8.24 21.69 -5.01
N LYS A 56 8.92 20.83 -5.77
CA LYS A 56 8.31 20.01 -6.83
C LYS A 56 8.18 18.58 -6.35
N SER A 57 6.97 18.04 -6.34
CA SER A 57 6.68 16.66 -5.92
C SER A 57 6.27 15.76 -7.09
N ARG A 58 6.54 14.46 -6.95
CA ARG A 58 6.02 13.39 -7.80
C ARG A 58 5.66 12.19 -6.95
N TYR A 59 4.52 11.59 -7.22
CA TYR A 59 4.06 10.38 -6.54
C TYR A 59 4.38 9.13 -7.34
N ASN A 60 5.01 8.15 -6.68
CA ASN A 60 5.11 6.78 -7.11
C ASN A 60 4.23 5.89 -6.25
N ILE A 61 3.41 5.04 -6.87
CA ILE A 61 2.57 4.06 -6.18
C ILE A 61 2.99 2.65 -6.56
N ARG A 62 3.16 1.82 -5.53
CA ARG A 62 3.38 0.38 -5.65
C ARG A 62 2.27 -0.36 -4.92
N ILE A 63 1.89 -1.51 -5.46
CA ILE A 63 0.93 -2.42 -4.84
C ILE A 63 1.58 -3.79 -4.73
N GLY A 64 1.60 -4.35 -3.51
CA GLY A 64 2.15 -5.66 -3.21
C GLY A 64 1.04 -6.67 -2.95
N TRP A 65 1.07 -7.82 -3.64
CA TRP A 65 0.17 -8.94 -3.37
C TRP A 65 0.73 -9.81 -2.24
N ILE A 66 0.09 -9.75 -1.07
CA ILE A 66 0.58 -10.39 0.16
C ILE A 66 -0.36 -11.48 0.70
N ASP A 67 -1.44 -11.81 -0.02
CA ASP A 67 -2.31 -12.94 0.34
C ASP A 67 -1.49 -14.22 0.57
N LYS A 68 -1.77 -14.85 1.72
CA LYS A 68 -1.09 -15.99 2.37
C LYS A 68 0.41 -15.86 2.64
N ILE A 69 1.07 -14.76 2.24
CA ILE A 69 2.53 -14.61 2.31
C ILE A 69 2.88 -13.11 2.47
N PRO A 70 3.44 -12.67 3.61
CA PRO A 70 3.86 -13.47 4.77
C PRO A 70 2.72 -13.76 5.78
N LEU A 71 3.02 -14.59 6.77
CA LEU A 71 2.15 -14.88 7.91
C LEU A 71 2.79 -14.43 9.23
N ALA A 72 1.98 -13.96 10.17
CA ALA A 72 2.34 -13.63 11.53
C ALA A 72 2.01 -14.79 12.49
N GLU A 73 2.91 -15.08 13.43
CA GLU A 73 2.68 -15.96 14.58
C GLU A 73 2.79 -15.14 15.87
N PHE A 74 1.72 -15.07 16.66
CA PHE A 74 1.70 -14.27 17.88
C PHE A 74 2.69 -14.80 18.93
N ASN A 75 3.46 -13.91 19.52
CA ASN A 75 4.42 -14.21 20.58
C ASN A 75 4.41 -13.10 21.66
N PRO A 76 3.68 -13.27 22.78
CA PRO A 76 2.88 -14.45 23.18
C PRO A 76 1.55 -14.59 22.40
N PRO A 77 0.81 -15.72 22.55
CA PRO A 77 -0.51 -15.90 21.94
C PRO A 77 -1.46 -14.71 22.20
N ALA A 78 -2.18 -14.30 21.15
CA ALA A 78 -3.12 -13.17 21.24
C ALA A 78 -4.50 -13.63 21.73
N ILE A 79 -5.29 -12.71 22.29
CA ILE A 79 -6.68 -12.95 22.66
C ILE A 79 -7.60 -12.26 21.64
N GLY A 80 -8.45 -13.05 20.99
CA GLY A 80 -9.44 -12.52 20.06
C GLY A 80 -10.54 -11.73 20.76
N VAL A 81 -11.27 -10.90 20.01
CA VAL A 81 -12.38 -10.08 20.55
C VAL A 81 -13.54 -10.89 21.15
N ASN A 82 -13.62 -12.20 20.85
CA ASN A 82 -14.58 -13.13 21.44
C ASN A 82 -13.99 -13.90 22.66
N GLY A 83 -12.79 -13.55 23.13
CA GLY A 83 -12.11 -14.18 24.25
C GLY A 83 -11.31 -15.45 23.91
N ALA A 84 -11.35 -15.95 22.67
CA ALA A 84 -10.58 -17.14 22.29
C ALA A 84 -9.07 -16.84 22.20
N THR A 85 -8.24 -17.74 22.74
CA THR A 85 -6.78 -17.67 22.63
C THR A 85 -6.31 -18.11 21.25
N ILE A 86 -5.57 -17.26 20.55
CA ILE A 86 -5.09 -17.47 19.19
C ILE A 86 -3.63 -17.89 19.22
N THR A 87 -3.38 -19.15 18.84
CA THR A 87 -2.03 -19.73 18.75
C THR A 87 -1.60 -20.01 17.30
N GLN A 88 -2.55 -19.95 16.35
CA GLN A 88 -2.27 -20.26 14.95
C GLN A 88 -1.82 -19.02 14.19
N ARG A 89 -0.98 -19.25 13.18
CA ARG A 89 -0.57 -18.21 12.24
C ARG A 89 -1.75 -17.57 11.51
N VAL A 90 -1.56 -16.31 11.14
CA VAL A 90 -2.51 -15.51 10.39
C VAL A 90 -1.80 -14.74 9.28
N GLU A 91 -2.49 -14.47 8.19
CA GLU A 91 -1.96 -13.58 7.16
C GLU A 91 -1.88 -12.14 7.64
N VAL A 92 -0.87 -11.42 7.14
CA VAL A 92 -0.71 -9.99 7.46
C VAL A 92 -1.72 -9.14 6.70
N GLY A 93 -2.20 -9.60 5.54
CA GLY A 93 -3.22 -8.96 4.72
C GLY A 93 -3.30 -9.61 3.34
N ASP A 94 -4.10 -9.05 2.45
CA ASP A 94 -4.25 -9.54 1.07
C ASP A 94 -3.42 -8.73 0.08
N PHE A 95 -3.37 -7.42 0.27
CA PHE A 95 -2.50 -6.52 -0.48
C PHE A 95 -1.98 -5.39 0.40
N MET A 96 -0.88 -4.77 -0.04
CA MET A 96 -0.36 -3.54 0.55
C MET A 96 -0.27 -2.44 -0.51
N ILE A 97 -0.55 -1.20 -0.12
CA ILE A 97 -0.35 -0.01 -0.92
C ILE A 97 0.86 0.72 -0.38
N ILE A 98 1.81 1.04 -1.24
CA ILE A 98 2.97 1.85 -0.90
C ILE A 98 2.96 3.11 -1.78
N LEU A 99 2.85 4.27 -1.16
CA LEU A 99 3.01 5.55 -1.81
C LEU A 99 4.38 6.12 -1.45
N SER A 100 5.17 6.50 -2.45
CA SER A 100 6.40 7.26 -2.30
C SER A 100 6.23 8.64 -2.92
N GLU A 101 6.29 9.67 -2.10
CA GLU A 101 6.36 11.06 -2.51
C GLU A 101 7.84 11.44 -2.61
N ASN A 102 8.30 11.65 -3.84
CA ASN A 102 9.63 12.13 -4.12
C ASN A 102 9.52 13.63 -4.41
N HIS A 103 10.28 14.47 -3.71
CA HIS A 103 10.28 15.89 -4.00
C HIS A 103 11.67 16.50 -3.97
N LEU A 104 11.85 17.50 -4.84
CA LEU A 104 13.00 18.38 -4.86
C LEU A 104 12.64 19.65 -4.12
N GLN A 105 13.44 19.99 -3.11
CA GLN A 105 13.30 21.21 -2.33
C GLN A 105 14.49 22.13 -2.61
N ARG A 106 14.21 23.37 -3.04
CA ARG A 106 15.22 24.44 -3.10
C ARG A 106 15.37 25.07 -1.72
N ASN A 107 16.59 25.05 -1.20
CA ASN A 107 16.95 25.67 0.05
C ASN A 107 17.20 27.18 -0.12
N PRO A 108 17.24 27.98 0.96
CA PRO A 108 17.53 29.41 0.89
C PRO A 108 18.91 29.77 0.33
N ASP A 109 19.86 28.83 0.36
CA ASP A 109 21.21 28.95 -0.20
C ASP A 109 21.28 28.46 -1.66
N ASP A 110 20.13 28.28 -2.32
CA ASP A 110 19.98 27.76 -3.67
C ASP A 110 20.43 26.32 -3.91
N THR A 111 20.79 25.58 -2.86
CA THR A 111 21.03 24.14 -2.98
C THR A 111 19.71 23.38 -3.17
N ILE A 112 19.77 22.26 -3.90
CA ILE A 112 18.62 21.39 -4.13
C ILE A 112 18.78 20.14 -3.28
N ARG A 113 17.78 19.85 -2.44
CA ARG A 113 17.70 18.63 -1.66
C ARG A 113 16.66 17.68 -2.24
N TYR A 114 17.04 16.42 -2.43
CA TYR A 114 16.09 15.34 -2.69
C TYR A 114 15.54 14.80 -1.37
N CYS A 115 14.21 14.69 -1.30
CA CYS A 115 13.49 14.15 -0.16
C CYS A 115 12.53 13.05 -0.64
N LYS A 116 12.59 11.90 0.02
CA LYS A 116 11.69 10.77 -0.23
C LYS A 116 10.88 10.48 1.02
N ASN A 117 9.56 10.63 0.92
CA ASN A 117 8.63 10.23 1.97
C ASN A 117 7.89 8.98 1.50
N GLN A 118 7.87 7.93 2.32
CA GLN A 118 7.16 6.70 1.99
C GLN A 118 6.10 6.40 3.05
N ARG A 119 4.92 5.99 2.58
CA ARG A 119 3.81 5.52 3.43
C ARG A 119 3.32 4.18 2.92
N ALA A 120 3.07 3.25 3.83
CA ALA A 120 2.53 1.94 3.54
C ALA A 120 1.20 1.73 4.26
N LEU A 121 0.25 1.09 3.59
CA LEU A 121 -1.02 0.67 4.17
C LEU A 121 -1.23 -0.81 3.85
N ILE A 122 -1.50 -1.61 4.87
CA ILE A 122 -1.83 -3.03 4.74
C ILE A 122 -3.35 -3.19 4.68
N VAL A 123 -3.85 -3.95 3.71
CA VAL A 123 -5.28 -4.09 3.47
C VAL A 123 -5.68 -5.56 3.54
N GLN A 124 -6.62 -5.88 4.43
CA GLN A 124 -7.37 -7.13 4.39
C GLN A 124 -8.62 -6.94 3.55
N ALA A 125 -8.69 -7.63 2.41
CA ALA A 125 -9.72 -7.52 1.41
C ALA A 125 -10.69 -8.70 1.50
N LYS A 126 -11.99 -8.44 1.49
CA LYS A 126 -13.02 -9.49 1.48
C LYS A 126 -14.14 -9.14 0.51
N LEU A 127 -14.86 -10.13 0.02
CA LEU A 127 -16.14 -9.90 -0.62
C LEU A 127 -17.19 -9.46 0.41
N SER A 128 -18.12 -8.60 0.00
CA SER A 128 -19.25 -8.20 0.81
C SER A 128 -20.54 -8.17 0.00
N ASP A 129 -21.62 -8.65 0.61
CA ASP A 129 -22.97 -8.55 0.05
C ASP A 129 -23.62 -7.19 0.34
N GLN A 130 -22.98 -6.33 1.13
CA GLN A 130 -23.50 -5.05 1.58
C GLN A 130 -22.63 -3.89 1.08
N GLN A 131 -23.27 -2.75 0.80
CA GLN A 131 -22.55 -1.48 0.71
C GLN A 131 -22.22 -1.01 2.12
N ASN A 132 -21.04 -0.42 2.30
CA ASN A 132 -20.54 0.03 3.60
C ASN A 132 -20.62 -1.04 4.71
N PRO A 133 -19.96 -2.21 4.55
CA PRO A 133 -19.94 -3.24 5.59
C PRO A 133 -19.26 -2.73 6.86
N THR A 134 -19.27 -3.53 7.91
CA THR A 134 -18.48 -3.27 9.12
C THR A 134 -17.21 -4.11 9.12
N SER A 135 -16.12 -3.56 9.65
CA SER A 135 -14.89 -4.28 9.96
C SER A 135 -15.08 -5.18 11.19
N PRO A 136 -14.49 -6.38 11.23
CA PRO A 136 -13.94 -7.08 10.09
C PRO A 136 -15.06 -7.61 9.21
N ILE A 137 -14.75 -7.83 7.93
CA ILE A 137 -15.73 -8.31 6.97
C ILE A 137 -15.72 -9.84 7.02
N GLY A 138 -16.79 -10.40 7.57
CA GLY A 138 -16.92 -11.85 7.78
C GLY A 138 -17.52 -12.17 9.14
N HIS A 139 -17.78 -13.45 9.39
CA HIS A 139 -18.39 -13.89 10.62
C HIS A 139 -17.33 -14.18 11.71
N ILE A 140 -17.50 -13.55 12.87
CA ILE A 140 -16.83 -13.95 14.12
C ILE A 140 -17.86 -14.67 14.98
N PRO A 141 -17.71 -15.98 15.21
CA PRO A 141 -18.60 -16.72 16.09
C PRO A 141 -18.38 -16.31 17.56
N PRO A 142 -19.40 -16.47 18.43
CA PRO A 142 -19.26 -16.20 19.87
C PRO A 142 -18.14 -17.01 20.55
N SER A 143 -17.80 -18.17 20.00
CA SER A 143 -16.74 -19.05 20.49
C SER A 143 -15.95 -19.66 19.32
N GLY A 144 -14.68 -19.99 19.57
CA GLY A 144 -13.80 -20.60 18.58
C GLY A 144 -12.98 -19.58 17.78
N ILE A 145 -12.11 -20.11 16.92
CA ILE A 145 -11.11 -19.32 16.18
C ILE A 145 -11.39 -19.41 14.69
N THR A 146 -11.64 -18.26 14.06
CA THR A 146 -11.81 -18.13 12.60
C THR A 146 -10.68 -17.31 11.98
N PRO A 147 -10.41 -17.44 10.67
CA PRO A 147 -9.47 -16.55 9.98
C PRO A 147 -9.74 -15.07 10.24
N THR A 148 -11.00 -14.64 10.11
CA THR A 148 -11.46 -13.28 10.37
C THR A 148 -11.15 -12.79 11.80
N LEU A 149 -11.31 -13.66 12.81
CA LEU A 149 -10.95 -13.31 14.19
C LEU A 149 -9.45 -13.02 14.32
N LYS A 150 -8.61 -13.85 13.69
CA LYS A 150 -7.15 -13.69 13.75
C LYS A 150 -6.69 -12.45 12.99
N GLU A 151 -7.26 -12.21 11.82
CA GLU A 151 -6.97 -11.03 10.98
C GLU A 151 -7.29 -9.75 11.78
N LEU A 152 -8.45 -9.71 12.43
CA LEU A 152 -8.83 -8.59 13.29
C LEU A 152 -7.87 -8.45 14.47
N ALA A 153 -7.53 -9.54 15.17
CA ALA A 153 -6.63 -9.50 16.32
C ALA A 153 -5.26 -8.91 15.96
N LEU A 154 -4.69 -9.31 14.81
CA LEU A 154 -3.43 -8.75 14.31
C LEU A 154 -3.59 -7.27 13.95
N LEU A 155 -4.52 -6.95 13.05
CA LEU A 155 -4.58 -5.62 12.44
C LEU A 155 -5.11 -4.53 13.37
N SER A 156 -5.85 -4.88 14.42
CA SER A 156 -6.45 -3.93 15.37
C SER A 156 -5.54 -3.47 16.49
N SER A 157 -4.43 -4.19 16.71
CA SER A 157 -3.56 -3.90 17.87
C SER A 157 -2.07 -4.16 17.64
N TRP A 158 -1.70 -4.81 16.53
CA TRP A 158 -0.32 -5.20 16.22
C TRP A 158 0.41 -5.86 17.42
N PRO A 159 -0.20 -6.89 18.05
CA PRO A 159 0.42 -7.56 19.19
C PRO A 159 1.72 -8.22 18.74
N SER A 160 2.71 -8.31 19.63
CA SER A 160 4.04 -8.87 19.30
C SER A 160 3.96 -10.20 18.54
N PHE A 161 4.74 -10.33 17.46
CA PHE A 161 4.67 -11.49 16.58
C PHE A 161 5.99 -11.79 15.86
N ASP A 162 6.14 -13.05 15.45
CA ASP A 162 7.18 -13.50 14.53
C ASP A 162 6.64 -13.55 13.10
N LEU A 163 7.44 -13.13 12.12
CA LEU A 163 7.08 -13.14 10.70
C LEU A 163 7.59 -14.42 10.04
N TYR A 164 6.73 -15.13 9.32
CA TYR A 164 7.06 -16.33 8.57
C TYR A 164 6.70 -16.17 7.09
N LEU A 165 7.45 -16.84 6.21
CA LEU A 165 7.15 -16.80 4.78
C LEU A 165 5.80 -17.45 4.44
N ALA A 166 5.49 -18.59 5.06
CA ALA A 166 4.26 -19.34 4.81
C ALA A 166 3.89 -20.23 6.01
N SER A 167 2.74 -20.88 5.94
CA SER A 167 2.19 -21.69 7.04
C SER A 167 3.10 -22.83 7.49
N ARG A 168 3.84 -23.44 6.57
CA ARG A 168 4.76 -24.57 6.84
C ARG A 168 6.21 -24.13 7.06
N SER A 169 6.51 -22.83 7.02
CA SER A 169 7.88 -22.34 7.24
C SER A 169 8.33 -22.62 8.66
N LYS A 170 9.49 -23.27 8.82
CA LYS A 170 10.09 -23.57 10.12
C LYS A 170 10.93 -22.41 10.66
N THR A 171 11.42 -21.56 9.76
CA THR A 171 12.27 -20.40 10.08
C THR A 171 11.46 -19.11 9.95
N HIS A 172 11.67 -18.22 10.91
CA HIS A 172 11.20 -16.84 10.88
C HIS A 172 12.01 -16.04 9.86
N ILE A 173 11.36 -15.05 9.26
CA ILE A 173 11.98 -13.98 8.49
C ILE A 173 12.45 -12.89 9.45
N ILE A 174 11.57 -12.49 10.38
CA ILE A 174 11.84 -11.53 11.46
C ILE A 174 11.22 -12.09 12.74
N LYS A 175 11.88 -11.83 13.88
CA LYS A 175 11.42 -12.23 15.22
C LYS A 175 10.99 -11.02 16.03
N ASN A 176 10.06 -11.25 16.95
CA ASN A 176 9.67 -10.32 18.01
C ASN A 176 9.33 -8.92 17.49
N LEU A 177 8.63 -8.83 16.36
CA LEU A 177 8.13 -7.55 15.85
C LEU A 177 7.13 -6.99 16.86
N ASN A 178 7.44 -5.82 17.39
CA ASN A 178 6.65 -5.07 18.35
C ASN A 178 6.32 -3.69 17.76
N ILE A 179 5.28 -3.66 16.92
CA ILE A 179 4.89 -2.47 16.18
C ILE A 179 3.90 -1.65 17.02
N PRO A 180 4.21 -0.38 17.36
CA PRO A 180 3.24 0.47 18.04
C PRO A 180 1.99 0.63 17.19
N PHE A 181 0.82 0.39 17.79
CA PHE A 181 -0.44 0.52 17.09
C PHE A 181 -0.67 1.95 16.58
N ASN A 182 -1.03 2.06 15.30
CA ASN A 182 -1.52 3.27 14.69
C ASN A 182 -2.66 2.94 13.72
N PRO A 183 -3.82 3.62 13.81
CA PRO A 183 -4.98 3.34 12.96
C PRO A 183 -4.73 3.60 11.46
N GLN A 184 -3.62 4.23 11.07
CA GLN A 184 -3.23 4.45 9.68
C GLN A 184 -2.43 3.28 9.06
N GLN A 185 -2.03 2.27 9.83
CA GLN A 185 -1.20 1.15 9.36
C GLN A 185 -1.98 0.13 8.52
N SER A 186 -3.25 -0.08 8.85
CA SER A 186 -4.05 -1.15 8.29
C SER A 186 -5.54 -0.80 8.15
N CYS A 187 -6.22 -1.48 7.24
CA CYS A 187 -7.67 -1.40 7.11
C CYS A 187 -8.29 -2.73 6.63
N PHE A 188 -9.59 -2.89 6.87
CA PHE A 188 -10.40 -3.88 6.16
C PHE A 188 -11.07 -3.21 4.96
N SER A 189 -11.22 -3.95 3.87
CA SER A 189 -11.82 -3.48 2.63
C SER A 189 -12.81 -4.48 2.05
N GLY A 190 -14.05 -4.04 1.84
CA GLY A 190 -15.14 -4.84 1.31
C GLY A 190 -15.41 -4.54 -0.14
N PHE A 191 -15.33 -5.56 -0.99
CA PHE A 191 -15.75 -5.42 -2.39
C PHE A 191 -17.25 -5.66 -2.54
N ASN A 192 -17.95 -4.67 -3.07
CA ASN A 192 -19.36 -4.79 -3.46
C ASN A 192 -19.62 -3.96 -4.72
N ASN A 193 -20.22 -4.57 -5.74
CA ASN A 193 -20.69 -3.88 -6.96
C ASN A 193 -19.63 -2.95 -7.60
N LYS A 194 -18.43 -3.48 -7.88
CA LYS A 194 -17.29 -2.77 -8.50
C LYS A 194 -16.66 -1.66 -7.64
N LYS A 195 -16.99 -1.61 -6.35
CA LYS A 195 -16.45 -0.65 -5.39
C LYS A 195 -15.80 -1.36 -4.22
N TRP A 196 -14.79 -0.71 -3.65
CA TRP A 196 -14.12 -1.13 -2.43
C TRP A 196 -14.45 -0.14 -1.33
N PHE A 197 -14.97 -0.68 -0.22
CA PHE A 197 -15.39 0.06 0.96
C PHE A 197 -14.43 -0.24 2.10
N CYS A 198 -13.65 0.74 2.52
CA CYS A 198 -12.59 0.61 3.50
C CYS A 198 -13.00 1.18 4.86
N GLY A 199 -12.57 0.50 5.92
CA GLY A 199 -12.76 0.93 7.31
C GLY A 199 -11.55 0.60 8.16
N GLN A 200 -11.38 1.33 9.26
CA GLN A 200 -10.31 1.03 10.21
C GLN A 200 -10.37 -0.42 10.67
N ALA A 201 -9.22 -1.01 10.98
CA ALA A 201 -9.12 -2.36 11.51
C ALA A 201 -9.57 -2.44 12.98
N VAL A 202 -10.81 -2.04 13.26
CA VAL A 202 -11.42 -2.04 14.59
C VAL A 202 -12.71 -2.85 14.52
N ASN A 203 -13.03 -3.57 15.59
CA ASN A 203 -14.24 -4.37 15.65
C ASN A 203 -15.49 -3.48 15.52
N LYS A 204 -16.37 -3.84 14.58
CA LYS A 204 -17.60 -3.12 14.21
C LYS A 204 -17.39 -1.70 13.66
N ALA A 205 -16.18 -1.29 13.31
CA ALA A 205 -15.98 0.01 12.68
C ALA A 205 -16.63 0.04 11.29
N PRO A 206 -17.28 1.15 10.89
CA PRO A 206 -17.89 1.26 9.56
C PRO A 206 -16.82 1.32 8.47
N CYS A 207 -17.04 0.62 7.37
CA CYS A 207 -16.26 0.74 6.15
C CYS A 207 -16.92 1.75 5.21
N ASN A 208 -16.84 3.05 5.53
CA ASN A 208 -17.54 4.12 4.82
C ASN A 208 -16.67 4.92 3.84
N LEU A 209 -15.35 4.68 3.81
CA LEU A 209 -14.45 5.30 2.86
C LEU A 209 -14.37 4.46 1.59
N SER A 210 -14.38 5.09 0.42
CA SER A 210 -13.98 4.39 -0.79
C SER A 210 -12.47 4.13 -0.82
N LEU A 211 -12.02 3.15 -1.61
CA LEU A 211 -10.59 2.95 -1.82
C LEU A 211 -9.93 4.17 -2.49
N GLY A 212 -10.66 4.93 -3.32
CA GLY A 212 -10.20 6.21 -3.86
C GLY A 212 -9.95 7.25 -2.77
N GLU A 213 -10.84 7.36 -1.78
CA GLU A 213 -10.65 8.22 -0.61
C GLU A 213 -9.47 7.77 0.25
N VAL A 214 -9.28 6.46 0.44
CA VAL A 214 -8.11 5.93 1.16
C VAL A 214 -6.81 6.30 0.45
N ILE A 215 -6.71 6.09 -0.86
CA ILE A 215 -5.50 6.44 -1.62
C ILE A 215 -5.24 7.95 -1.55
N GLU A 216 -6.26 8.78 -1.69
CA GLU A 216 -6.13 10.23 -1.51
C GLU A 216 -5.71 10.59 -0.07
N ASN A 217 -6.21 9.90 0.94
CA ASN A 217 -5.79 10.12 2.32
C ASN A 217 -4.32 9.74 2.55
N ILE A 218 -3.76 8.76 1.81
CA ILE A 218 -2.32 8.47 1.86
C ILE A 218 -1.52 9.66 1.30
N THR A 219 -1.95 10.28 0.20
CA THR A 219 -1.27 11.47 -0.36
C THR A 219 -1.34 12.66 0.59
N LYS A 220 -2.49 12.84 1.26
CA LYS A 220 -2.73 13.88 2.28
C LYS A 220 -2.13 13.57 3.65
N ARG A 221 -1.42 12.44 3.81
CA ARG A 221 -0.77 12.01 5.07
C ARG A 221 -1.74 11.69 6.22
N ASN A 222 -3.00 11.39 5.88
CA ASN A 222 -4.08 10.99 6.80
C ASN A 222 -4.30 9.47 6.85
N ALA A 223 -3.67 8.71 5.95
CA ALA A 223 -3.66 7.24 5.93
C ALA A 223 -2.28 6.71 5.50
N GLY A 224 -2.03 5.42 5.72
CA GLY A 224 -0.74 4.77 5.50
C GLY A 224 0.31 5.25 6.50
N PHE A 225 1.04 4.35 7.13
CA PHE A 225 2.03 4.72 8.13
C PHE A 225 3.41 4.96 7.48
N VAL A 226 4.12 5.96 7.99
CA VAL A 226 5.44 6.36 7.45
C VAL A 226 6.42 5.21 7.64
N PHE A 227 7.27 4.96 6.65
CA PHE A 227 8.34 3.98 6.77
C PHE A 227 9.60 4.36 5.99
N ASN A 228 10.74 3.77 6.37
CA ASN A 228 12.02 3.89 5.66
C ASN A 228 12.47 2.53 5.09
N GLU A 229 12.39 2.39 3.76
CA GLU A 229 12.78 1.15 3.07
C GLU A 229 14.29 0.93 3.00
N VAL A 230 15.09 2.02 2.95
CA VAL A 230 16.53 1.99 2.69
C VAL A 230 17.31 1.71 3.97
N SER A 231 16.93 2.39 5.06
CA SER A 231 17.54 2.25 6.37
C SER A 231 16.44 2.11 7.41
N PRO A 232 15.91 0.89 7.61
CA PRO A 232 14.89 0.61 8.62
C PRO A 232 15.33 1.10 10.00
N GLN A 233 14.46 1.86 10.67
CA GLN A 233 14.73 2.44 12.00
C GLN A 233 13.86 1.82 13.11
N ASN A 234 12.84 1.05 12.74
CA ASN A 234 11.88 0.45 13.66
C ASN A 234 11.22 -0.79 13.04
N ASP A 235 10.48 -1.54 13.86
CA ASP A 235 9.85 -2.80 13.48
C ASP A 235 8.81 -2.66 12.34
N TRP A 236 8.18 -1.50 12.19
CA TRP A 236 7.29 -1.23 11.05
C TRP A 236 8.09 -1.11 9.75
N ASP A 237 9.24 -0.42 9.77
CA ASP A 237 10.14 -0.34 8.62
C ASP A 237 10.64 -1.73 8.22
N GLU A 238 11.04 -2.53 9.21
CA GLU A 238 11.51 -3.90 8.98
C GLU A 238 10.42 -4.80 8.38
N LEU A 239 9.20 -4.73 8.91
CA LEU A 239 8.05 -5.46 8.37
C LEU A 239 7.80 -5.10 6.90
N ILE A 240 7.67 -3.80 6.60
CA ILE A 240 7.35 -3.35 5.24
C ILE A 240 8.49 -3.68 4.28
N LYS A 241 9.76 -3.50 4.68
CA LYS A 241 10.92 -3.91 3.88
C LYS A 241 10.89 -5.40 3.57
N ALA A 242 10.67 -6.26 4.58
CA ALA A 242 10.58 -7.70 4.36
C ALA A 242 9.44 -8.07 3.41
N MET A 243 8.27 -7.43 3.54
CA MET A 243 7.14 -7.65 2.64
C MET A 243 7.45 -7.23 1.20
N VAL A 244 8.16 -6.11 1.00
CA VAL A 244 8.67 -5.68 -0.31
C VAL A 244 9.63 -6.72 -0.89
N ASP A 245 10.65 -7.14 -0.12
CA ASP A 245 11.66 -8.11 -0.56
C ASP A 245 11.03 -9.46 -0.94
N ILE A 246 10.05 -9.93 -0.16
CA ILE A 246 9.27 -11.13 -0.47
C ILE A 246 8.49 -10.94 -1.76
N CYS A 247 7.82 -9.80 -1.92
CA CYS A 247 7.01 -9.54 -3.10
C CYS A 247 7.84 -9.45 -4.39
N GLN A 248 9.08 -8.96 -4.31
CA GLN A 248 10.01 -8.95 -5.44
C GLN A 248 10.49 -10.35 -5.83
N LYS A 249 10.75 -11.21 -4.84
CA LYS A 249 11.31 -12.56 -5.05
C LYS A 249 10.26 -13.62 -5.43
N LYS A 250 8.97 -13.35 -5.23
CA LYS A 250 7.88 -14.31 -5.41
C LYS A 250 6.96 -13.90 -6.55
N ASN A 251 6.53 -14.88 -7.34
CA ASN A 251 5.52 -14.69 -8.38
C ASN A 251 4.13 -14.57 -7.78
N ARG A 252 3.25 -13.87 -8.50
CA ARG A 252 1.81 -13.85 -8.22
C ARG A 252 1.18 -15.23 -8.52
N PRO A 253 0.04 -15.57 -7.89
CA PRO A 253 -0.64 -16.82 -8.19
C PRO A 253 -1.08 -16.87 -9.66
N LYS A 254 -0.64 -17.90 -10.42
CA LYS A 254 -0.94 -18.06 -11.85
C LYS A 254 -2.44 -18.13 -12.18
N ARG A 255 -3.28 -18.50 -11.21
CA ARG A 255 -4.72 -18.73 -11.42
C ARG A 255 -5.52 -17.45 -11.71
N TYR A 256 -5.04 -16.29 -11.24
CA TYR A 256 -5.80 -15.03 -11.28
C TYR A 256 -5.21 -14.00 -12.26
N ILE A 257 -4.12 -14.36 -12.92
CA ILE A 257 -3.39 -13.52 -13.86
C ILE A 257 -3.06 -14.48 -15.00
N ASN A 258 -3.61 -14.25 -16.19
CA ASN A 258 -3.57 -15.17 -17.35
C ASN A 258 -2.16 -15.58 -17.84
N THR A 259 -1.11 -15.15 -17.16
CA THR A 259 0.26 -15.63 -17.30
C THR A 259 0.91 -15.65 -15.91
N ALA A 260 1.96 -16.46 -15.73
CA ALA A 260 2.82 -16.37 -14.54
C ALA A 260 3.53 -15.02 -14.54
N ALA A 261 2.82 -13.97 -14.11
CA ALA A 261 3.34 -12.62 -14.20
C ALA A 261 4.45 -12.45 -13.15
N PRO A 262 5.65 -12.00 -13.54
CA PRO A 262 6.76 -11.84 -12.62
C PRO A 262 6.41 -10.84 -11.51
N GLY A 263 6.78 -11.17 -10.28
CA GLY A 263 6.68 -10.32 -9.10
C GLY A 263 5.27 -10.14 -8.52
N ARG A 264 5.18 -10.15 -7.19
CA ARG A 264 4.01 -9.72 -6.38
C ARG A 264 3.99 -8.23 -6.13
N LEU A 265 5.12 -7.54 -6.29
CA LEU A 265 5.20 -6.10 -6.21
C LEU A 265 5.08 -5.49 -7.60
N LEU A 266 4.03 -4.72 -7.83
CA LEU A 266 3.90 -3.90 -9.02
C LEU A 266 4.08 -2.44 -8.68
N SER A 267 4.70 -1.73 -9.61
CA SER A 267 4.91 -0.29 -9.53
C SER A 267 4.24 0.36 -10.73
N ALA A 268 3.65 1.53 -10.52
CA ALA A 268 3.23 2.36 -11.65
C ALA A 268 4.43 2.98 -12.41
N PHE A 269 5.64 2.81 -11.90
CA PHE A 269 6.91 3.22 -12.50
C PHE A 269 7.78 2.00 -12.80
N THR A 270 8.23 1.84 -14.04
CA THR A 270 9.12 0.76 -14.47
C THR A 270 10.59 1.01 -14.14
N GLN A 271 10.96 2.24 -13.80
CA GLN A 271 12.31 2.61 -13.37
C GLN A 271 12.30 2.95 -11.87
N PHE A 272 13.15 2.25 -11.12
CA PHE A 272 13.64 2.76 -9.86
C PHE A 272 14.35 4.08 -10.18
N ILE A 273 13.94 5.16 -9.50
CA ILE A 273 14.69 6.41 -9.54
C ILE A 273 15.97 6.12 -8.77
N ASP A 274 17.01 5.77 -9.52
CA ASP A 274 18.40 5.81 -9.06
C ASP A 274 18.79 7.27 -8.86
N ASP A 275 19.72 7.55 -7.94
CA ASP A 275 20.19 8.91 -7.58
C ASP A 275 20.80 9.67 -8.77
N THR A 276 21.00 8.98 -9.90
CA THR A 276 21.44 9.54 -11.19
C THR A 276 20.29 10.02 -12.11
N GLN A 277 19.02 9.83 -11.74
CA GLN A 277 17.85 10.13 -12.60
C GLN A 277 17.09 11.40 -12.19
N TYR A 278 17.76 12.54 -12.21
CA TYR A 278 17.09 13.85 -12.23
C TYR A 278 16.30 14.08 -13.53
N LYS A 279 16.61 13.34 -14.61
CA LYS A 279 16.01 13.49 -15.95
C LYS A 279 14.48 13.30 -16.00
N ASP A 280 13.93 12.49 -15.11
CA ASP A 280 12.49 12.18 -15.07
C ASP A 280 11.66 13.12 -14.17
N LEU A 281 12.33 13.97 -13.38
CA LEU A 281 11.72 15.08 -12.64
C LEU A 281 11.84 16.41 -13.41
N VAL A 282 12.51 16.39 -14.57
CA VAL A 282 12.46 17.45 -15.58
C VAL A 282 11.10 17.35 -16.26
N LEU A 283 10.12 18.10 -15.75
CA LEU A 283 8.91 18.44 -16.49
C LEU A 283 9.12 19.84 -17.07
N GLU A 284 9.18 19.87 -18.41
CA GLU A 284 9.10 20.95 -19.40
C GLU A 284 9.38 22.40 -18.96
N GLU A 285 10.14 23.11 -19.80
CA GLU A 285 10.67 24.49 -19.65
C GLU A 285 9.62 25.59 -19.38
N ASP A 286 8.33 25.27 -19.32
CA ASP A 286 7.23 26.24 -19.38
C ASP A 286 6.59 26.62 -18.03
N ASN A 287 7.28 26.41 -16.90
CA ASN A 287 6.85 27.02 -15.62
C ASN A 287 7.68 28.28 -15.28
N PRO A 288 7.18 29.49 -15.59
CA PRO A 288 7.92 30.75 -15.42
C PRO A 288 8.23 31.11 -13.95
N VAL A 289 7.65 30.40 -12.98
CA VAL A 289 7.87 30.63 -11.53
C VAL A 289 9.03 29.77 -10.99
N PHE A 290 9.54 28.82 -11.78
CA PHE A 290 10.63 27.93 -11.37
C PHE A 290 11.50 27.48 -12.56
N PRO A 291 12.25 28.40 -13.21
CA PRO A 291 13.15 28.06 -14.30
C PRO A 291 14.31 27.23 -13.73
N ILE A 292 14.25 25.92 -13.92
CA ILE A 292 15.44 25.08 -13.74
C ILE A 292 16.02 24.89 -15.14
N LEU A 293 17.04 25.68 -15.44
CA LEU A 293 17.82 25.54 -16.66
C LEU A 293 18.89 24.46 -16.41
N PHE A 294 18.61 23.23 -16.82
CA PHE A 294 19.62 22.17 -16.83
C PHE A 294 20.50 22.37 -18.05
N ILE A 295 21.66 22.99 -17.88
CA ILE A 295 22.72 22.97 -18.89
C ILE A 295 23.38 21.59 -18.78
N ASP A 296 23.18 20.73 -19.77
CA ASP A 296 23.92 19.48 -19.93
C ASP A 296 25.43 19.77 -19.79
N ARG A 297 26.02 19.39 -18.65
CA ARG A 297 27.47 19.21 -18.55
C ARG A 297 27.75 17.84 -17.94
N TYR A 298 28.14 16.95 -18.83
CA TYR A 298 29.09 15.89 -18.56
C TYR A 298 30.19 16.41 -17.63
N LEU A 299 30.36 15.77 -16.47
CA LEU A 299 31.65 15.67 -15.81
C LEU A 299 32.02 14.18 -15.83
N ILE A 300 32.72 13.81 -16.90
CA ILE A 300 33.74 12.78 -16.80
C ILE A 300 34.89 13.47 -16.05
N GLU A 301 35.03 13.19 -14.76
CA GLU A 301 36.34 13.24 -14.10
C GLU A 301 36.79 11.76 -14.05
N GLY A 302 37.85 11.29 -14.68
CA GLY A 302 39.02 12.02 -15.14
C GLY A 302 40.07 12.17 -14.05
N GLU A 303 40.40 11.07 -13.35
CA GLU A 303 41.78 10.58 -13.16
C GLU A 303 41.78 9.04 -13.16
#